data_AF-A0A4Q7MCX9-F1
#
_entry.id   AF-A0A4Q7MCX9-F1
#
_cell.length_a   1.000
_cell.length_b   1.000
_cell.length_c   1.000
_cell.angle_alpha   90.00
_cell.angle_beta   90.00
_cell.angle_gamma   90.00
#
_symmetry.space_group_name_H-M   'P 1'
#
loop_
_entity.id
_entity.type
_entity.pdbx_description
1 polymer ?
#
loop_
_entity_poly.entity_id
_entity_poly.type
_entity_poly.pdbx_seq_one_letter_code
_entity_poly.pdbx_strand_id
1 'polypeptide(L)'
;MTGLVVAVVALAVINIVYKGIGPAVLGDRVFPPRIQEIIDALPAALLAGLVVVNLLGERWGAADATMLPGLAAASVAWWFRVAQLGCVVIAVVVTILVRLL
;
A
#
# COMPACT_ATOMS: atom_id res chain seq x y z
N MET A 1 -26.32 7.04 2.24
CA MET A 1 -25.38 7.90 3.00
C MET A 1 -25.17 7.41 4.43
N THR A 2 -26.23 7.02 5.15
CA THR A 2 -26.15 6.47 6.53
C THR A 2 -25.28 5.22 6.67
N GLY A 3 -25.37 4.23 5.76
CA GLY A 3 -24.56 3.01 5.84
C GLY A 3 -23.05 3.22 5.76
N LEU A 4 -22.58 4.18 4.95
CA LEU A 4 -21.15 4.50 4.82
C LEU A 4 -20.63 5.16 6.10
N VAL A 5 -21.39 6.08 6.69
CA VAL A 5 -21.03 6.72 7.96
C VAL A 5 -20.92 5.68 9.07
N VAL A 6 -21.88 4.74 9.15
CA VAL A 6 -21.83 3.64 10.12
C VAL A 6 -20.58 2.77 9.90
N ALA A 7 -20.25 2.42 8.66
CA ALA A 7 -19.06 1.63 8.35
C ALA A 7 -17.75 2.34 8.72
N VAL A 8 -17.64 3.64 8.42
CA VAL A 8 -16.47 4.45 8.76
C VAL A 8 -16.30 4.58 10.27
N VAL A 9 -17.39 4.86 10.99
CA VAL A 9 -17.37 4.95 12.46
C VAL A 9 -17.01 3.60 13.07
N ALA A 10 -17.59 2.50 12.60
CA ALA A 10 -17.27 1.16 13.07
C ALA A 10 -15.79 0.83 12.84
N LEU A 11 -15.25 1.13 11.65
CA LEU A 11 -13.85 0.90 11.33
C LEU A 11 -12.92 1.74 12.21
N ALA A 12 -13.27 3.00 12.47
CA ALA A 12 -12.52 3.89 13.35
C ALA A 12 -12.47 3.33 14.78
N VAL A 13 -13.61 2.87 15.31
CA VAL A 13 -13.69 2.24 16.64
C VAL A 13 -12.83 0.98 16.69
N ILE A 14 -12.94 0.10 15.70
CA ILE A 14 -12.11 -1.11 15.61
C ILE A 14 -10.62 -0.75 15.61
N ASN A 15 -10.21 0.26 14.85
CA ASN A 15 -8.80 0.70 14.78
C ASN A 15 -8.29 1.18 16.15
N ILE A 16 -9.07 2.00 16.84
CA ILE A 16 -8.73 2.53 18.17
C ILE A 16 -8.61 1.38 19.17
N VAL A 17 -9.58 0.48 19.20
CA VAL A 17 -9.58 -0.68 20.10
C VAL A 17 -8.37 -1.57 19.84
N TYR A 18 -8.09 -1.89 18.57
CA TYR A 18 -6.97 -2.77 18.21
C TYR A 18 -5.61 -2.15 18.57
N LYS A 19 -5.44 -0.84 18.32
CA LYS A 19 -4.23 -0.11 18.71
C LYS A 19 -4.08 0.01 20.22
N GLY A 20 -5.18 0.13 20.96
CA GLY A 20 -5.17 0.22 22.42
C GLY A 20 -4.91 -1.12 23.11
N ILE A 21 -5.39 -2.23 22.53
CA ILE A 21 -5.17 -3.58 23.05
C ILE A 21 -3.69 -3.97 22.96
N GLY A 22 -2.97 -3.54 21.92
CA GLY A 22 -1.55 -3.86 21.74
C GLY A 22 -0.70 -3.55 22.99
N PRO A 23 -0.60 -2.28 23.42
CA PRO A 23 0.12 -1.91 24.64
C PRO A 23 -0.48 -2.53 25.91
N ALA A 24 -1.81 -2.65 25.99
CA ALA A 24 -2.48 -3.17 27.17
C ALA A 24 -2.24 -4.68 27.41
N VAL A 25 -2.08 -5.47 26.34
CA VAL A 25 -1.87 -6.91 26.41
C VAL A 25 -0.38 -7.27 26.35
N LEU A 26 0.42 -6.57 25.56
CA LEU A 26 1.84 -6.89 25.40
C LEU A 26 2.75 -6.17 26.40
N GLY A 27 2.34 -5.03 26.96
CA GLY A 27 3.21 -4.22 27.82
C GLY A 27 4.54 -3.91 27.12
N ASP A 28 5.66 -4.12 27.81
CA ASP A 28 7.03 -3.93 27.30
C ASP A 28 7.63 -5.18 26.62
N ARG A 29 6.81 -6.18 26.24
CA ARG A 29 7.35 -7.39 25.61
C ARG A 29 7.88 -7.09 24.21
N VAL A 30 9.19 -7.21 24.06
CA VAL A 30 9.87 -7.09 22.76
C VAL A 30 9.59 -8.34 21.93
N PHE A 31 9.11 -8.16 20.71
CA PHE A 31 8.93 -9.26 19.77
C PHE A 31 10.27 -9.83 19.31
N PRO A 32 10.34 -11.12 18.95
CA PRO A 32 11.49 -11.68 18.26
C PRO A 32 11.84 -10.86 17.01
N PRO A 33 13.13 -10.68 16.68
CA PRO A 33 13.58 -9.75 15.63
C PRO A 33 12.94 -10.02 14.26
N ARG A 34 12.73 -11.28 13.90
CA ARG A 34 12.06 -11.66 12.63
C ARG A 34 10.60 -11.19 12.55
N ILE A 35 9.89 -11.16 13.68
CA ILE A 35 8.48 -10.71 13.71
C ILE A 35 8.44 -9.20 13.58
N GLN A 36 9.37 -8.49 14.25
CA GLN A 36 9.48 -7.04 14.15
C GLN A 36 9.74 -6.60 12.70
N GLU A 37 10.65 -7.25 11.98
CA GLU A 37 10.92 -6.98 10.56
C GLU A 37 9.66 -7.11 9.67
N ILE A 38 8.82 -8.10 9.94
CA ILE A 38 7.55 -8.31 9.21
C ILE A 38 6.55 -7.19 9.53
N ILE A 39 6.43 -6.81 10.81
CA ILE A 39 5.54 -5.74 11.26
C ILE A 39 5.98 -4.40 10.64
N ASP A 40 7.27 -4.13 10.60
CA ASP A 40 7.83 -2.90 10.03
C ASP A 40 7.63 -2.82 8.51
N ALA A 41 7.57 -3.98 7.83
CA ALA A 41 7.28 -4.07 6.39
C ALA A 41 5.78 -3.97 6.05
N LEU A 42 4.89 -4.23 7.02
CA LEU A 42 3.45 -4.31 6.83
C LEU A 42 2.82 -3.04 6.23
N PRO A 43 3.16 -1.82 6.69
CA PRO A 43 2.62 -0.59 6.10
C PRO A 43 2.96 -0.43 4.62
N ALA A 44 4.20 -0.74 4.23
CA ALA A 44 4.64 -0.68 2.85
C ALA A 44 3.95 -1.76 1.99
N ALA A 45 3.80 -2.98 2.53
CA ALA A 45 3.10 -4.06 1.84
C ALA A 45 1.60 -3.75 1.64
N LEU A 46 0.93 -3.19 2.66
CA LEU A 46 -0.47 -2.78 2.56
C LEU A 46 -0.66 -1.63 1.57
N LEU A 47 0.23 -0.64 1.56
CA LEU A 47 0.23 0.43 0.56
C LEU A 47 0.44 -0.11 -0.85
N ALA A 48 1.39 -1.04 -1.04
CA ALA A 48 1.61 -1.68 -2.32
C ALA A 48 0.36 -2.43 -2.79
N GLY A 49 -0.28 -3.20 -1.91
CA GLY A 49 -1.54 -3.88 -2.20
C GLY A 49 -2.66 -2.90 -2.57
N LEU A 50 -2.79 -1.79 -1.84
CA LEU A 50 -3.78 -0.74 -2.13
C LEU A 50 -3.54 -0.12 -3.51
N VAL A 51 -2.29 0.20 -3.84
CA VAL A 51 -1.90 0.73 -5.14
C VAL A 51 -2.27 -0.27 -6.24
N VAL A 52 -1.90 -1.54 -6.10
CA VAL A 52 -2.24 -2.59 -7.08
C VAL A 52 -3.74 -2.71 -7.29
N VAL A 53 -4.55 -2.77 -6.22
CA VAL A 53 -6.01 -2.87 -6.34
C VAL A 53 -6.62 -1.63 -6.98
N ASN A 54 -6.10 -0.44 -6.68
CA ASN A 54 -6.58 0.80 -7.31
C ASN A 54 -6.20 0.88 -8.80
N LEU A 55 -5.03 0.38 -9.19
CA LEU A 55 -4.61 0.36 -10.60
C LEU A 55 -5.39 -0.69 -11.41
N LEU A 56 -5.52 -1.92 -10.89
CA LEU A 56 -6.15 -3.02 -11.62
C LEU A 56 -7.69 -2.92 -11.66
N GLY A 57 -8.27 -2.00 -10.90
CA GLY A 57 -9.71 -1.76 -10.83
C GLY A 57 -10.48 -2.85 -10.09
N GLU A 58 -11.77 -2.61 -9.87
CA GLU A 58 -12.64 -3.57 -9.19
C GLU A 58 -12.66 -4.92 -9.92
N ARG A 59 -12.38 -6.00 -9.17
CA ARG A 59 -12.36 -7.38 -9.68
C ARG A 59 -11.42 -7.60 -10.88
N TRP A 60 -10.32 -6.83 -10.98
CA TRP A 60 -9.36 -6.92 -12.10
C TRP A 60 -9.99 -6.49 -13.44
N GLY A 61 -11.13 -5.80 -13.42
CA GLY A 61 -11.85 -5.39 -14.62
C GLY A 61 -11.14 -4.32 -15.47
N ALA A 62 -10.17 -3.61 -14.88
CA ALA A 62 -9.32 -2.65 -15.58
C ALA A 62 -7.88 -3.16 -15.76
N ALA A 63 -7.66 -4.47 -15.62
CA ALA A 63 -6.37 -5.09 -15.89
C ALA A 63 -6.07 -5.06 -17.40
N ASP A 64 -5.55 -3.93 -17.86
CA ASP A 64 -5.21 -3.69 -19.25
C ASP A 64 -3.72 -3.93 -19.47
N ALA A 65 -3.34 -4.46 -20.64
CA ALA A 65 -1.96 -4.84 -20.97
C ALA A 65 -1.00 -3.63 -20.98
N THR A 66 -1.56 -2.42 -21.03
CA THR A 66 -0.87 -1.13 -20.94
C THR A 66 -0.41 -0.77 -19.52
N MET A 67 -0.97 -1.36 -18.46
CA MET A 67 -0.55 -1.09 -17.07
C MET A 67 0.68 -1.91 -16.63
N LEU A 68 0.89 -3.08 -17.24
CA LEU A 68 2.05 -3.95 -17.00
C LEU A 68 3.41 -3.25 -17.14
N PRO A 69 3.69 -2.46 -18.20
CA PRO A 69 4.97 -1.76 -18.32
C PRO A 69 5.17 -0.65 -17.28
N GLY A 70 4.10 0.06 -16.89
CA GLY A 70 4.17 1.10 -15.85
C GLY A 70 4.47 0.50 -14.46
N LEU A 71 3.82 -0.62 -14.13
CA LEU A 71 4.06 -1.35 -12.89
C LEU A 71 5.48 -1.96 -12.87
N ALA A 72 5.93 -2.51 -13.99
CA ALA A 72 7.29 -3.04 -14.15
C ALA A 72 8.36 -1.94 -13.98
N ALA A 73 8.15 -0.76 -14.58
CA ALA A 73 9.08 0.36 -14.44
C ALA A 73 9.14 0.90 -13.00
N ALA A 74 8.01 0.99 -12.30
CA ALA A 74 7.98 1.38 -10.89
C ALA A 74 8.71 0.35 -10.00
N SER A 75 8.56 -0.93 -10.29
CA SER A 75 9.24 -2.03 -9.59
C SER A 75 10.76 -1.99 -9.81
N VAL A 76 11.19 -1.72 -11.05
CA VAL A 76 12.60 -1.56 -11.42
C VAL A 76 13.20 -0.29 -10.78
N ALA A 77 12.49 0.83 -10.78
CA ALA A 77 12.95 2.08 -10.15
C ALA A 77 13.11 1.92 -8.63
N TRP A 78 12.21 1.20 -7.98
CA TRP A 78 12.31 0.87 -6.56
C TRP A 78 13.52 -0.03 -6.26
N TRP A 79 13.83 -0.98 -7.16
CA TRP A 79 15.01 -1.84 -7.05
C TRP A 79 16.33 -1.05 -7.02
N PHE A 80 16.37 0.13 -7.66
CA PHE A 80 17.54 1.01 -7.66
C PHE A 80 17.69 1.89 -6.39
N ARG A 81 16.87 1.69 -5.35
CA ARG A 81 16.94 2.43 -4.06
C ARG A 81 16.93 3.96 -4.21
N VAL A 82 16.23 4.47 -5.22
CA VAL A 82 16.09 5.92 -5.44
C VAL A 82 15.19 6.52 -4.35
N ALA A 83 15.52 7.74 -3.89
CA ALA A 83 14.71 8.47 -2.91
C ALA A 83 13.23 8.49 -3.33
N GLN A 84 12.30 8.35 -2.38
CA GLN A 84 10.88 8.04 -2.63
C GLN A 84 10.18 8.99 -3.62
N LEU A 85 10.59 10.27 -3.64
CA LEU A 85 10.13 11.27 -4.61
C LEU A 85 10.62 10.98 -6.05
N GLY A 86 11.84 10.49 -6.22
CA GLY A 86 12.40 10.11 -7.52
C GLY A 86 11.67 8.93 -8.14
N CYS A 87 11.25 7.94 -7.35
CA CYS A 87 10.44 6.82 -7.84
C CYS A 87 9.09 7.27 -8.42
N VAL A 88 8.43 8.24 -7.77
CA VAL A 88 7.15 8.81 -8.25
C VAL A 88 7.34 9.55 -9.57
N VAL A 89 8.39 10.36 -9.70
CA VAL A 89 8.68 11.10 -10.93
C VAL A 89 8.95 10.16 -12.10
N ILE A 90 9.77 9.12 -11.89
CA ILE A 90 10.08 8.13 -12.92
C ILE A 90 8.81 7.38 -13.36
N ALA A 91 7.99 6.93 -12.40
CA ALA A 91 6.72 6.25 -12.70
C ALA A 91 5.77 7.13 -13.51
N VAL A 92 5.66 8.42 -13.19
CA VAL A 92 4.82 9.39 -13.92
C VAL A 92 5.35 9.60 -15.34
N VAL A 93 6.65 9.81 -15.53
CA VAL A 93 7.26 10.04 -16.84
C VAL A 93 7.08 8.82 -17.75
N VAL A 94 7.29 7.61 -17.23
CA VAL A 94 7.10 6.38 -18.00
C VAL A 94 5.62 6.18 -18.35
N THR A 95 4.71 6.43 -17.41
CA THR A 95 3.26 6.33 -17.66
C THR A 95 2.83 7.32 -18.74
N ILE A 96 3.37 8.55 -18.73
CA ILE A 96 3.09 9.57 -19.75
C ILE A 96 3.62 9.13 -21.13
N LEU A 97 4.84 8.61 -21.19
CA LEU A 97 5.45 8.15 -22.45
C LEU A 97 4.71 6.96 -23.07
N VAL A 98 4.28 6.00 -22.25
CA VAL A 98 3.50 4.84 -22.70
C VAL A 98 2.11 5.26 -23.19
N ARG A 99 1.51 6.30 -22.59
CA ARG A 99 0.18 6.79 -22.96
C ARG A 99 0.20 7.73 -24.18
N LEU A 100 1.36 8.27 -24.53
CA LEU A 100 1.58 9.10 -25.72
C LEU A 100 1.90 8.28 -26.98
N LEU A 101 2.26 7.00 -26.81
CA LEU A 101 2.53 6.05 -27.88
C LEU A 101 1.25 5.30 -28.28
#